data_AF-A0A699YH65-F1
#
_entry.id   AF-A0A699YH65-F1
#
_cell.length_a   1.000
_cell.length_b   1.000
_cell.length_c   1.000
_cell.angle_alpha   90.00
_cell.angle_beta   90.00
_cell.angle_gamma   90.00
#
_symmetry.space_group_name_H-M   'P 1'
#
loop_
_entity.id
_entity.type
_entity.pdbx_description
1 polymer ?
#
loop_
_entity_poly.entity_id
_entity_poly.type
_entity_poly.pdbx_seq_one_letter_code
_entity_poly.pdbx_strand_id
1 'polypeptide(L)'
;MEMIHSNPPGIVIYLQQEGRGIGLANKIAAYSLQESGLDTVDANRALGLPDDCREYTSVRNILAGLGVKSIQLITNNPRKINGLRALGLNITGRVPCIVQAANEHNVGYLQAKESRMDHLLEGQFCYWNHGDVAA
;
A
#
# COMPACT_ATOMS: atom_id res chain seq x y z
N MET A 1 -6.55 0.77 11.66
CA MET A 1 -6.84 2.09 12.28
C MET A 1 -6.29 2.19 13.70
N GLU A 2 -6.21 1.08 14.42
CA GLU A 2 -5.67 0.98 15.79
C GLU A 2 -4.37 1.76 16.01
N MET A 3 -3.37 1.62 15.14
CA MET A 3 -2.08 2.32 15.31
C MET A 3 -2.24 3.85 15.39
N ILE A 4 -3.16 4.44 14.65
CA ILE A 4 -3.44 5.89 14.69
C ILE A 4 -4.22 6.26 15.94
N HIS A 5 -5.15 5.40 16.37
CA HIS A 5 -5.91 5.59 17.59
C HIS A 5 -5.04 5.53 18.84
N SER A 6 -4.11 4.57 18.91
CA SER A 6 -3.21 4.36 20.04
C SER A 6 -2.04 5.36 20.10
N ASN A 7 -1.78 6.12 19.03
CA ASN A 7 -0.68 7.09 18.94
C ASN A 7 -1.18 8.46 18.46
N PRO A 8 -1.98 9.18 19.27
CA PRO A 8 -2.43 10.51 18.90
C PRO A 8 -1.26 11.53 18.94
N PRO A 9 -1.26 12.54 18.06
CA PRO A 9 -2.22 12.80 16.99
C PRO A 9 -1.92 11.99 15.71
N GLY A 10 -2.96 11.60 14.96
CA GLY A 10 -2.79 10.92 13.66
C GLY A 10 -3.97 11.11 12.70
N ILE A 11 -3.72 10.93 11.39
CA ILE A 11 -4.66 11.23 10.31
C ILE A 11 -4.66 10.06 9.30
N VAL A 12 -5.84 9.68 8.82
CA VAL A 12 -5.99 8.86 7.60
C VAL A 12 -6.55 9.70 6.49
N ILE A 13 -5.81 9.76 5.38
CA ILE A 13 -6.27 10.37 4.13
C ILE A 13 -6.68 9.25 3.19
N TYR A 14 -7.99 9.12 2.96
CA TYR A 14 -8.55 8.13 2.06
C TYR A 14 -8.64 8.70 0.64
N LEU A 15 -7.82 8.19 -0.28
CA LEU A 15 -7.82 8.59 -1.69
C LEU A 15 -8.61 7.58 -2.52
N GLN A 16 -9.57 8.06 -3.32
CA GLN A 16 -10.35 7.23 -4.24
C GLN A 16 -9.54 6.87 -5.50
N GLN A 17 -8.54 6.01 -5.35
CA GLN A 17 -7.62 5.59 -6.43
C GLN A 17 -7.53 4.06 -6.52
N GLU A 18 -8.68 3.44 -6.72
CA GLU A 18 -8.81 1.98 -6.81
C GLU A 18 -7.95 1.39 -7.92
N GLY A 19 -7.43 0.18 -7.72
CA GLY A 19 -6.61 -0.53 -8.71
C GLY A 19 -5.25 0.12 -9.01
N ARG A 20 -4.75 1.03 -8.16
CA ARG A 20 -3.61 1.92 -8.50
C ARG A 20 -3.95 2.97 -9.57
N GLY A 21 -5.19 3.45 -9.57
CA GLY A 21 -5.65 4.51 -10.48
C GLY A 21 -6.25 4.00 -11.79
N ILE A 22 -6.16 2.70 -12.09
CA ILE A 22 -6.83 2.10 -13.28
C ILE A 22 -8.34 1.90 -13.07
N GLY A 23 -8.84 2.04 -11.84
CA GLY A 23 -10.25 1.86 -11.51
C GLY A 23 -10.65 0.41 -11.24
N LEU A 24 -11.87 0.24 -10.71
CA LEU A 24 -12.37 -1.06 -10.23
C LEU A 24 -12.61 -2.05 -11.37
N ALA A 25 -13.18 -1.62 -12.50
CA ALA A 25 -13.47 -2.50 -13.63
C ALA A 25 -12.19 -3.16 -14.19
N ASN A 26 -11.13 -2.37 -14.37
CA ASN A 26 -9.84 -2.87 -14.83
C ASN A 26 -9.16 -3.81 -13.81
N LYS A 27 -9.34 -3.55 -12.51
CA LYS A 27 -8.88 -4.45 -11.45
C LYS A 27 -9.58 -5.82 -11.53
N ILE A 28 -10.89 -5.84 -11.78
CA ILE A 28 -11.66 -7.08 -11.96
C ILE A 28 -11.19 -7.83 -13.22
N ALA A 29 -10.97 -7.11 -14.33
CA ALA A 29 -10.42 -7.71 -15.55
C ALA A 29 -9.04 -8.34 -15.32
N ALA A 30 -8.15 -7.64 -14.60
CA ALA A 30 -6.83 -8.16 -14.27
C ALA A 30 -6.88 -9.39 -13.34
N TYR A 31 -7.91 -9.50 -12.49
CA TYR A 31 -8.13 -10.70 -11.66
C TYR A 31 -8.56 -11.90 -12.49
N SER A 32 -9.45 -11.71 -13.47
CA SER A 32 -9.85 -12.79 -14.38
C SER A 32 -8.66 -13.37 -15.16
N LEU A 33 -7.69 -12.52 -15.53
CA LEU A 33 -6.43 -12.98 -16.15
C LEU A 33 -5.47 -13.65 -15.16
N GLN A 34 -5.50 -13.28 -13.88
CA GLN A 34 -4.71 -13.96 -12.87
C GLN A 34 -5.22 -15.37 -12.58
N GLU A 35 -6.53 -15.57 -12.62
CA GLU A 35 -7.15 -16.90 -12.48
C GLU A 35 -6.78 -17.86 -13.62
N SER A 36 -6.44 -17.33 -14.81
CA SER A 36 -5.92 -18.13 -15.92
C SER A 36 -4.40 -18.38 -15.85
N GLY A 37 -3.74 -17.96 -14.76
CA GLY A 37 -2.35 -18.29 -14.44
C GLY A 37 -1.33 -17.17 -14.67
N LEU A 38 -1.76 -15.96 -15.08
CA LEU A 38 -0.87 -14.81 -15.18
C LEU A 38 -0.58 -14.23 -13.79
N ASP A 39 0.60 -13.66 -13.58
CA ASP A 39 0.85 -12.87 -12.38
C ASP A 39 0.24 -11.46 -12.50
N THR A 40 0.20 -10.72 -11.39
CA THR A 40 -0.42 -9.39 -11.34
C THR A 40 0.24 -8.38 -12.30
N VAL A 41 1.53 -8.51 -12.60
CA VAL A 41 2.25 -7.59 -13.50
C VAL A 41 1.90 -7.95 -14.95
N ASP A 42 1.95 -9.23 -15.28
CA ASP A 42 1.69 -9.72 -16.63
C ASP A 42 0.21 -9.56 -17.02
N ALA A 43 -0.72 -9.71 -16.07
CA ALA A 43 -2.14 -9.41 -16.26
C ALA A 43 -2.40 -7.93 -16.60
N ASN A 44 -1.74 -6.99 -15.91
CA ASN A 44 -1.88 -5.56 -16.23
C ASN A 44 -1.29 -5.24 -17.61
N ARG A 45 -0.14 -5.81 -17.95
CA ARG A 45 0.50 -5.64 -19.27
C ARG A 45 -0.34 -6.21 -20.40
N ALA A 46 -0.96 -7.36 -20.20
CA ALA A 46 -1.87 -7.98 -21.17
C ALA A 46 -3.09 -7.08 -21.47
N LEU A 47 -3.53 -6.29 -20.48
CA LEU A 47 -4.59 -5.29 -20.64
C LEU A 47 -4.11 -3.93 -21.16
N GLY A 48 -2.80 -3.78 -21.44
CA GLY A 48 -2.21 -2.51 -21.87
C GLY A 48 -2.23 -1.43 -20.77
N LEU A 49 -2.33 -1.83 -19.51
CA LEU A 49 -2.48 -0.91 -18.39
C LEU A 49 -1.13 -0.53 -17.78
N PRO A 50 -0.97 0.73 -17.34
CA PRO A 50 0.21 1.16 -16.59
C PRO A 50 0.27 0.51 -15.21
N ASP A 51 1.48 0.23 -14.73
CA ASP A 51 1.71 -0.47 -13.45
C ASP A 51 1.25 0.33 -12.20
N ASP A 52 1.16 1.66 -12.31
CA ASP A 52 0.71 2.58 -11.26
C ASP A 52 0.38 3.98 -11.83
N CYS A 53 -0.83 4.46 -11.63
CA CYS A 53 -1.33 5.79 -12.03
C CYS A 53 -1.75 6.67 -10.84
N ARG A 54 -1.29 6.34 -9.62
CA ARG A 54 -1.67 7.09 -8.43
C ARG A 54 -0.99 8.45 -8.37
N GLU A 55 -1.78 9.46 -8.02
CA GLU A 55 -1.34 10.85 -7.87
C GLU A 55 -1.56 11.35 -6.45
N TYR A 56 -0.57 12.03 -5.87
CA TYR A 56 -0.61 12.39 -4.44
C TYR A 56 -0.81 13.89 -4.17
N THR A 57 -1.03 14.70 -5.20
CA THR A 57 -1.18 16.17 -5.07
C THR A 57 -2.28 16.57 -4.08
N SER A 58 -3.39 15.83 -4.05
CA SER A 58 -4.48 16.07 -3.09
C SER A 58 -4.03 15.92 -1.63
N VAL A 59 -3.09 15.00 -1.34
CA VAL A 59 -2.55 14.80 0.01
C VAL A 59 -1.86 16.07 0.51
N ARG A 60 -1.04 16.69 -0.35
CA ARG A 60 -0.35 17.94 -0.02
C ARG A 60 -1.36 19.04 0.33
N ASN A 61 -2.39 19.21 -0.51
CA ASN A 61 -3.39 20.25 -0.32
C ASN A 61 -4.22 20.04 0.97
N ILE A 62 -4.58 18.78 1.27
CA ILE A 62 -5.28 18.42 2.52
C ILE A 62 -4.40 18.76 3.73
N LEU A 63 -3.14 18.32 3.74
CA LEU A 63 -2.24 18.55 4.87
C LEU A 63 -1.96 20.05 5.08
N ALA A 64 -1.83 20.82 4.00
CA ALA A 64 -1.70 22.27 4.06
C ALA A 64 -2.95 22.93 4.66
N GLY A 65 -4.15 22.51 4.22
CA GLY A 65 -5.42 23.00 4.77
C GLY A 65 -5.62 22.67 6.25
N LEU A 66 -5.03 21.58 6.74
CA LEU A 66 -5.02 21.19 8.15
C LEU A 66 -3.88 21.84 8.96
N GLY A 67 -3.00 22.63 8.33
CA GLY A 67 -1.85 23.26 9.00
C GLY A 67 -0.73 22.27 9.41
N VAL A 68 -0.70 21.07 8.82
CA VAL A 68 0.29 20.04 9.16
C VAL A 68 1.62 20.34 8.46
N LYS A 69 2.68 20.55 9.26
CA LYS A 69 4.01 20.95 8.76
C LYS A 69 4.95 19.78 8.44
N SER A 70 4.74 18.64 9.10
CA SER A 70 5.53 17.43 8.89
C SER A 70 4.75 16.19 9.31
N ILE A 71 5.13 15.04 8.78
CA ILE A 71 4.47 13.76 9.06
C ILE A 71 5.49 12.63 9.26
N GLN A 72 5.16 11.69 10.14
CA GLN A 72 5.68 10.33 10.04
C GLN A 72 4.73 9.52 9.17
N LEU A 73 5.26 8.91 8.11
CA LEU A 73 4.43 8.23 7.12
C LEU A 73 4.37 6.73 7.39
N ILE A 74 3.16 6.23 7.62
CA ILE A 74 2.89 4.79 7.73
C ILE A 74 2.83 4.19 6.31
N THR A 75 3.89 3.51 5.87
CA THR A 75 3.95 2.86 4.54
C THR A 75 5.12 1.88 4.39
N ASN A 76 4.92 0.84 3.56
CA ASN A 76 5.99 -0.05 3.08
C ASN A 76 6.36 0.21 1.61
N ASN A 77 5.68 1.16 0.94
CA ASN A 77 5.91 1.43 -0.48
C ASN A 77 6.87 2.61 -0.64
N PRO A 78 8.13 2.41 -1.08
CA PRO A 78 9.09 3.50 -1.25
C PRO A 78 8.65 4.49 -2.34
N ARG A 79 7.90 4.06 -3.36
CA ARG A 79 7.35 4.97 -4.38
C ARG A 79 6.41 6.00 -3.77
N LYS A 80 5.64 5.63 -2.74
CA LYS A 80 4.76 6.55 -2.02
C LYS A 80 5.57 7.59 -1.25
N ILE A 81 6.66 7.17 -0.59
CA ILE A 81 7.55 8.09 0.13
C ILE A 81 8.16 9.11 -0.84
N ASN A 82 8.72 8.63 -1.96
CA ASN A 82 9.36 9.46 -2.96
C ASN A 82 8.37 10.42 -3.63
N GLY A 83 7.18 9.94 -4.02
CA GLY A 83 6.13 10.77 -4.61
C GLY A 83 5.67 11.89 -3.67
N LEU A 84 5.49 11.60 -2.38
CA LEU A 84 5.10 12.63 -1.40
C LEU A 84 6.23 13.62 -1.13
N ARG A 85 7.49 13.17 -1.06
CA ARG A 85 8.66 14.08 -0.94
C ARG A 85 8.81 14.98 -2.15
N ALA A 86 8.62 14.46 -3.36
CA ALA A 86 8.67 15.25 -4.60
C ALA A 86 7.60 16.35 -4.64
N LEU A 87 6.47 16.15 -3.95
CA LEU A 87 5.43 17.17 -3.77
C LEU A 87 5.77 18.23 -2.71
N GLY A 88 6.93 18.12 -2.04
CA GLY A 88 7.39 19.05 -1.01
C GLY A 88 6.89 18.72 0.40
N LEU A 89 6.36 17.52 0.65
CA LEU A 89 5.95 17.12 2.00
C LEU A 89 7.17 16.78 2.86
N ASN A 90 7.22 17.36 4.06
CA ASN A 90 8.26 17.07 5.05
C ASN A 90 7.94 15.74 5.77
N ILE A 91 8.58 14.66 5.33
CA ILE A 91 8.48 13.33 5.94
C ILE A 91 9.65 13.14 6.91
N THR A 92 9.36 13.20 8.21
CA THR A 92 10.37 13.10 9.28
C THR A 92 10.75 11.66 9.63
N GLY A 93 9.91 10.70 9.25
CA GLY A 93 10.16 9.28 9.48
C GLY A 93 9.20 8.37 8.72
N ARG A 94 9.59 7.10 8.59
CA ARG A 94 8.73 6.02 8.09
C ARG A 94 8.34 5.13 9.25
N VAL A 95 7.05 4.82 9.35
CA VAL A 95 6.54 3.76 10.24
C VAL A 95 6.15 2.57 9.35
N PRO A 96 6.70 1.35 9.57
CA PRO A 96 6.27 0.17 8.84
C PRO A 96 4.78 -0.09 9.02
N CYS A 97 4.10 -0.43 7.93
CA CYS A 97 2.70 -0.84 7.95
C CYS A 97 2.63 -2.38 7.97
N ILE A 98 2.73 -2.96 9.16
CA ILE A 98 2.74 -4.42 9.34
C ILE A 98 1.28 -4.89 9.41
N VAL A 99 0.92 -5.84 8.55
CA VAL A 99 -0.39 -6.51 8.62
C VAL A 99 -0.17 -7.88 9.24
N GLN A 100 -0.80 -8.16 10.38
CA GLN A 100 -0.56 -9.35 11.20
C GLN A 100 -1.15 -10.66 10.62
N ALA A 101 -1.56 -10.70 9.36
CA ALA A 101 -2.18 -11.89 8.77
C ALA A 101 -1.70 -12.13 7.32
N ALA A 102 -0.58 -12.84 7.18
CA ALA A 102 -0.35 -13.63 5.98
C ALA A 102 -1.21 -14.91 6.11
N ASN A 103 -2.15 -15.11 5.20
CA ASN A 103 -2.86 -16.37 5.06
C ASN A 103 -2.34 -17.10 3.80
N GLU A 104 -2.63 -18.38 3.69
CA GLU A 104 -2.17 -19.23 2.58
C GLU A 104 -2.48 -18.62 1.20
N HIS A 105 -3.59 -17.88 1.10
CA HIS A 105 -4.07 -17.23 -0.13
C HIS A 105 -3.35 -15.94 -0.50
N ASN A 106 -2.65 -15.26 0.43
CA ASN A 106 -2.04 -13.96 0.18
C ASN A 106 -0.51 -13.99 0.05
N VAL A 107 0.12 -15.17 0.24
CA VAL A 107 1.57 -15.38 0.14
C VAL A 107 2.12 -14.97 -1.24
N GLY A 108 1.55 -15.47 -2.34
CA GLY A 108 2.03 -15.15 -3.68
C GLY A 108 1.93 -13.66 -4.02
N TYR A 109 0.89 -13.00 -3.53
CA TYR A 109 0.69 -11.56 -3.70
C TYR A 109 1.72 -10.73 -2.91
N LEU A 110 2.06 -11.15 -1.69
CA LEU A 110 3.08 -10.49 -0.87
C LEU A 110 4.48 -10.70 -1.44
N GLN A 111 4.79 -11.91 -1.94
CA GLN A 111 6.04 -12.22 -2.63
C GLN A 111 6.23 -11.37 -3.90
N ALA A 112 5.19 -11.23 -4.72
CA ALA A 112 5.24 -10.37 -5.91
C ALA A 112 5.49 -8.89 -5.55
N LYS A 113 4.95 -8.41 -4.43
CA LYS A 113 5.19 -7.05 -3.94
C LYS A 113 6.63 -6.82 -3.47
N GLU A 114 7.21 -7.79 -2.79
CA GLU A 114 8.59 -7.71 -2.32
C GLU A 114 9.57 -7.79 -3.49
N SER A 115 9.49 -8.87 -4.28
CA SER A 115 10.46 -9.19 -5.33
C SER A 115 10.38 -8.32 -6.58
N ARG A 116 9.17 -7.87 -6.98
CA ARG A 116 8.96 -7.13 -8.24
C ARG A 116 8.55 -5.67 -8.06
N MET A 117 8.13 -5.27 -6.86
CA MET A 117 7.63 -3.91 -6.60
C MET A 117 8.36 -3.18 -5.47
N ASP A 118 9.53 -3.70 -5.07
CA ASP A 118 10.48 -3.06 -4.16
C ASP A 118 9.85 -2.63 -2.82
N HIS A 119 8.88 -3.41 -2.31
CA HIS A 119 8.26 -3.10 -1.02
C HIS A 119 9.21 -3.43 0.15
N LEU A 120 9.34 -2.50 1.10
CA LEU A 120 10.18 -2.64 2.30
C LEU A 120 9.45 -3.46 3.37
N LEU A 121 9.53 -4.79 3.28
CA LEU A 121 8.81 -5.71 4.16
C LEU A 121 9.66 -6.30 5.30
N GLU A 122 10.98 -6.10 5.29
CA GLU A 122 11.91 -6.35 6.42
C GLU A 122 11.75 -7.70 7.13
N GLY A 123 11.30 -8.75 6.42
CA GLY A 123 11.09 -10.09 7.01
C GLY A 123 9.99 -10.16 8.07
N GLN A 124 9.15 -9.14 8.22
CA GLN A 124 8.07 -9.09 9.22
C GLN A 124 6.76 -9.67 8.64
N PHE A 125 6.76 -10.99 8.43
CA PHE A 125 5.53 -11.77 8.29
C PHE A 125 5.44 -12.74 9.46
N CYS A 126 4.40 -12.61 10.29
CA CYS A 126 4.07 -13.65 11.26
C CYS A 126 3.13 -14.65 10.56
N TYR A 127 3.50 -15.94 10.57
CA TYR A 127 2.58 -17.02 10.23
C TYR A 127 1.49 -17.06 11.28
N TRP A 128 0.23 -17.09 10.83
CA TRP A 128 -0.89 -17.24 11.75
C TRP A 128 -0.99 -18.71 12.17
N ASN A 129 -0.44 -19.05 13.34
CA ASN A 129 -0.76 -20.30 14.01
C ASN A 129 -2.02 -20.07 14.82
N HIS A 130 -3.06 -20.86 14.56
CA HIS A 130 -4.30 -20.92 15.32
C HIS A 130 -4.14 -21.23 16.83
N GLY A 131 -2.91 -21.38 17.34
CA GLY A 131 -2.59 -21.84 18.69
C GLY A 131 -2.44 -20.77 19.78
N ASP A 132 -2.23 -19.49 19.44
CA ASP A 132 -1.84 -18.48 20.44
C ASP A 132 -2.98 -17.58 20.91
N VAL A 133 -4.23 -18.02 20.75
CA VAL A 133 -5.38 -17.44 21.48
C VAL A 133 -5.68 -18.29 22.71
N ALA A 134 -4.81 -18.23 23.71
CA ALA A 134 -5.14 -18.67 25.07
C ALA A 134 -4.24 -17.99 26.12
N ALA A 135 -4.92 -17.22 26.99
CA ALA A 135 -4.50 -16.63 28.28
C ALA A 135 -3.54 -15.43 28.27
#